data_AF-A0A382IWF3-F1
#
_entry.id   AF-A0A382IWF3-F1
#
_cell.length_a   1.000
_cell.length_b   1.000
_cell.length_c   1.000
_cell.angle_alpha   90.00
_cell.angle_beta   90.00
_cell.angle_gamma   90.00
#
_symmetry.space_group_name_H-M   'P 1'
#
loop_
_entity.id
_entity.type
_entity.pdbx_description
1 polymer ?
#
loop_
_entity_poly.entity_id
_entity_poly.type
_entity_poly.pdbx_seq_one_letter_code
_entity_poly.pdbx_strand_id
1 'polypeptide(L)'
;MAKTQALRVITRKSALELYRNNSNLNAGDMETLMSARDDAILRIEEIGMNHRILEATIRYDMLDRALSESSIVIKDEIRDKSRSEIADTILTHKWLGPLIFITLLYGIFQSIFTWATVPMEWIATGMGYFGNYCIRILPGGILRDLLVEGVISGVGAILIFLPQILFLMFFMTILEDTGYMARVAFMMDRLMNKIGLHGKSVLPLMSGYACAIPGIMATRTIDNWKERLITILVLPLMSCSARLPIYTLMIGAFIPNKPVLSILNLQGITMVFMYFLGTITAMIIAAIISRFIKERGRSSFVMEMPPYRIPLALSVFRQLFNRGKLFVINAGKIIMAISIVLWFLASFPKSESN
;
A
#
# COMPACT_ATOMS: atom_id res chain seq x y z
N MET A 1 32.18 36.61 2.49
CA MET A 1 30.93 36.47 3.28
C MET A 1 29.83 37.43 2.83
N ALA A 2 30.05 38.75 2.81
CA ALA A 2 29.02 39.74 2.46
C ALA A 2 28.38 39.53 1.08
N LYS A 3 29.18 39.29 0.03
CA LYS A 3 28.67 39.02 -1.34
C LYS A 3 27.75 37.79 -1.40
N THR A 4 28.07 36.75 -0.63
CA THR A 4 27.28 35.50 -0.57
C THR A 4 25.94 35.72 0.12
N GLN A 5 25.92 36.52 1.18
CA GLN A 5 24.67 36.88 1.86
C GLN A 5 23.80 37.80 1.01
N ALA A 6 24.39 38.78 0.31
CA ALA A 6 23.67 39.63 -0.64
C ALA A 6 23.01 38.80 -1.75
N LEU A 7 23.76 37.87 -2.35
CA LEU A 7 23.23 36.95 -3.36
C LEU A 7 22.03 36.15 -2.83
N ARG A 8 22.12 35.65 -1.60
CA ARG A 8 21.06 34.84 -0.96
C ARG A 8 19.79 35.64 -0.68
N VAL A 9 19.92 36.93 -0.35
CA VAL A 9 18.78 37.85 -0.15
C VAL A 9 18.10 38.20 -1.48
N ILE A 10 18.86 38.31 -2.57
CA ILE A 10 18.35 38.54 -3.92
C ILE A 10 17.63 37.31 -4.47
N THR A 11 18.14 36.09 -4.21
CA THR A 11 17.58 34.86 -4.78
C THR A 11 16.39 34.30 -4.00
N ARG A 12 16.35 34.49 -2.67
CA ARG A 12 15.33 33.88 -1.79
C ARG A 12 14.59 34.90 -0.92
N LYS A 13 13.27 34.98 -1.08
CA LYS A 13 12.39 35.73 -0.16
C LYS A 13 12.49 35.24 1.30
N SER A 14 12.68 33.95 1.53
CA SER A 14 12.83 33.40 2.89
C SER A 14 14.11 33.85 3.60
N ALA A 15 15.16 34.22 2.85
CA ALA A 15 16.36 34.80 3.45
C ALA A 15 16.09 36.21 3.99
N LEU A 16 15.22 36.97 3.32
CA LEU A 16 14.78 38.29 3.77
C LEU A 16 13.98 38.21 5.08
N GLU A 17 13.10 37.20 5.20
CA GLU A 17 12.32 36.95 6.42
C GLU A 17 13.20 36.59 7.62
N LEU A 18 14.32 35.88 7.37
CA LEU A 18 15.32 35.60 8.41
C LEU A 18 15.97 36.89 8.93
N TYR A 19 16.31 37.85 8.07
CA TYR A 19 16.84 39.15 8.53
C TYR A 19 15.79 39.94 9.32
N ARG A 20 14.52 39.89 8.89
CA ARG A 20 13.41 40.53 9.60
C ARG A 20 13.22 40.01 11.03
N ASN A 21 13.46 38.71 11.25
CA ASN A 21 13.21 38.05 12.54
C ASN A 21 14.42 38.04 13.49
N ASN A 22 15.66 38.15 12.97
CA ASN A 22 16.87 37.91 13.76
C ASN A 22 17.72 39.15 14.05
N SER A 23 17.39 40.33 13.50
CA SER A 23 18.24 41.52 13.62
C SER A 23 17.49 42.73 14.18
N ASN A 24 18.19 43.51 15.01
CA ASN A 24 17.78 44.84 15.50
C ASN A 24 17.75 45.89 14.37
N LEU A 25 17.24 45.54 13.18
CA LEU A 25 17.08 46.46 12.06
C LEU A 25 15.83 47.30 12.28
N ASN A 26 15.98 48.62 12.18
CA ASN A 26 14.83 49.52 12.22
C ASN A 26 13.98 49.35 10.96
N ALA A 27 12.69 49.71 11.03
CA ALA A 27 11.77 49.60 9.90
C ALA A 27 12.29 50.29 8.62
N GLY A 28 12.99 51.43 8.77
CA GLY A 28 13.60 52.16 7.66
C GLY A 28 14.81 51.45 7.01
N ASP A 29 15.59 50.70 7.79
CA ASP A 29 16.72 49.92 7.24
C ASP A 29 16.21 48.71 6.44
N MET A 30 15.04 48.18 6.81
CA MET A 30 14.39 47.10 6.08
C MET A 30 13.80 47.57 4.75
N GLU A 31 13.21 48.76 4.73
CA GLU A 31 12.64 49.36 3.52
C GLU A 31 13.74 49.70 2.50
N THR A 32 14.87 50.24 2.96
CA THR A 32 16.04 50.48 2.11
C THR A 32 16.64 49.17 1.58
N LEU A 33 16.72 48.12 2.41
CA LEU A 33 17.16 46.79 1.97
C LEU A 33 16.23 46.18 0.90
N MET A 34 14.91 46.33 1.07
CA MET A 34 13.92 45.85 0.10
C MET A 34 14.02 46.61 -1.23
N SER A 35 14.15 47.93 -1.18
CA SER A 35 14.34 48.76 -2.38
C SER A 35 15.65 48.40 -3.11
N ALA A 36 16.75 48.21 -2.37
CA ALA A 36 18.03 47.83 -2.96
C ALA A 36 18.01 46.42 -3.57
N ARG A 37 17.27 45.49 -2.95
CA ARG A 37 17.06 44.14 -3.50
C ARG A 37 16.28 44.21 -4.82
N ASP A 38 15.19 44.96 -4.85
CA ASP A 38 14.31 45.01 -6.03
C ASP A 38 15.00 45.69 -7.21
N ASP A 39 15.79 46.75 -6.97
CA ASP A 39 16.67 47.35 -7.99
C ASP A 39 17.72 46.34 -8.50
N ALA A 40 18.33 45.57 -7.61
CA ALA A 40 19.29 44.54 -8.01
C ALA A 40 18.66 43.41 -8.83
N ILE A 41 17.41 43.00 -8.51
CA ILE A 41 16.67 42.00 -9.29
C ILE A 41 16.42 42.51 -10.71
N LEU A 42 15.95 43.76 -10.84
CA LEU A 42 15.69 44.37 -12.15
C LEU A 42 16.94 44.40 -13.03
N ARG A 43 18.08 44.83 -12.47
CA ARG A 43 19.36 44.86 -13.22
C ARG A 43 19.82 43.46 -13.64
N ILE A 44 19.59 42.44 -12.83
CA ILE A 44 19.95 41.05 -13.16
C ILE A 44 19.05 40.50 -14.28
N GLU A 45 17.75 40.83 -14.23
CA GLU A 45 16.80 40.45 -15.28
C GLU A 45 17.05 41.20 -16.60
N GLU A 46 17.49 42.46 -16.56
CA GLU A 46 17.92 43.22 -17.75
C GLU A 46 19.12 42.58 -18.46
N ILE A 47 20.04 41.96 -17.71
CA ILE A 47 21.17 41.20 -18.26
C ILE A 47 20.70 39.84 -18.83
N GLY A 48 19.41 39.50 -18.71
CA GLY A 48 18.82 38.27 -19.23
C GLY A 48 19.01 37.05 -18.32
N MET A 49 19.43 37.24 -17.07
CA MET A 49 19.63 36.14 -16.11
C MET A 49 18.45 36.03 -15.14
N ASN A 50 18.02 34.80 -14.86
CA ASN A 50 16.98 34.55 -13.87
C ASN A 50 17.54 34.64 -12.44
N HIS A 51 17.17 35.68 -11.70
CA HIS A 51 17.65 35.94 -10.35
C HIS A 51 17.42 34.76 -9.38
N ARG A 52 16.40 33.92 -9.59
CA ARG A 52 16.08 32.78 -8.70
C ARG A 52 17.06 31.62 -8.82
N ILE A 53 17.65 31.44 -10.01
CA ILE A 53 18.55 30.32 -10.32
C ILE A 53 20.01 30.76 -10.16
N LEU A 54 20.29 32.06 -10.15
CA LEU A 54 21.63 32.64 -10.11
C LEU A 54 22.52 32.07 -8.99
N GLU A 55 22.00 31.86 -7.78
CA GLU A 55 22.76 31.24 -6.69
C GLU A 55 23.18 29.81 -7.02
N ALA A 56 22.28 29.02 -7.61
CA ALA A 56 22.59 27.67 -8.03
C ALA A 56 23.62 27.69 -9.17
N THR A 57 23.40 28.53 -10.18
CA THR A 57 24.29 28.66 -11.34
C THR A 57 25.72 29.02 -10.92
N ILE A 58 25.90 30.02 -10.04
CA ILE A 58 27.23 30.41 -9.55
C ILE A 58 27.89 29.29 -8.75
N ARG A 59 27.14 28.57 -7.92
CA ARG A 59 27.70 27.42 -7.17
C ARG A 59 28.14 26.30 -8.09
N TYR A 60 27.37 26.00 -9.14
CA TYR A 60 27.75 25.00 -10.14
C TYR A 60 28.97 25.46 -10.93
N ASP A 61 29.05 26.72 -11.39
CA ASP A 61 30.23 27.26 -12.06
C ASP A 61 31.48 27.24 -11.16
N MET A 62 31.34 27.55 -9.86
CA MET A 62 32.45 27.41 -8.90
C MET A 62 32.92 25.96 -8.75
N LEU A 63 31.98 25.02 -8.71
CA LEU A 63 32.30 23.59 -8.67
C LEU A 63 32.97 23.14 -9.96
N ASP A 64 32.45 23.52 -11.13
CA ASP A 64 33.00 23.18 -12.44
C ASP A 64 34.44 23.70 -12.58
N ARG A 65 34.72 24.94 -12.14
CA ARG A 65 36.08 25.49 -12.13
C ARG A 65 37.01 24.74 -11.20
N ALA A 66 36.58 24.51 -9.95
CA ALA A 66 37.37 23.77 -8.98
C ALA A 66 37.67 22.33 -9.44
N LEU A 67 36.67 21.68 -10.06
CA LEU A 67 36.78 20.33 -10.63
C LEU A 67 37.63 20.30 -11.91
N SER A 68 37.69 21.39 -12.68
CA SER A 68 38.55 21.50 -13.86
C SER A 68 40.03 21.72 -13.50
N GLU A 69 40.31 22.42 -12.39
CA GLU A 69 41.66 22.67 -11.90
C GLU A 69 42.27 21.44 -11.22
N SER A 70 41.45 20.69 -10.48
CA SER A 70 41.84 19.36 -10.03
C SER A 70 41.76 18.42 -11.22
N SER A 71 42.88 17.90 -11.73
CA SER A 71 42.91 16.87 -12.77
C SER A 71 42.28 15.56 -12.26
N ILE A 72 40.98 15.56 -12.00
CA ILE A 72 40.21 14.40 -11.61
C ILE A 72 40.12 13.56 -12.88
N VAL A 73 40.82 12.44 -12.86
CA VAL A 73 40.62 11.38 -13.84
C VAL A 73 39.16 10.95 -13.71
N ILE A 74 38.30 11.53 -14.55
CA ILE A 74 36.94 11.04 -14.76
C ILE A 74 37.16 9.67 -15.40
N LYS A 75 37.10 8.63 -14.57
CA LYS A 75 37.13 7.27 -15.07
C LYS A 75 35.86 7.10 -15.90
N ASP A 76 36.00 7.08 -17.22
CA ASP A 76 34.90 6.83 -18.18
C ASP A 76 34.21 5.48 -17.97
N GLU A 77 34.74 4.63 -17.09
CA GLU A 77 34.04 3.47 -16.56
C GLU A 77 33.01 3.91 -15.51
N ILE A 78 31.88 4.47 -15.97
CA ILE A 78 30.62 4.12 -15.32
C ILE A 78 30.45 2.63 -15.60
N ARG A 79 30.98 1.81 -14.66
CA ARG A 79 30.88 0.36 -14.61
C ARG A 79 29.52 -0.08 -15.15
N ASP A 80 29.57 -1.05 -16.08
CA ASP A 80 28.46 -1.83 -16.61
C ASP A 80 27.14 -1.62 -15.88
N LYS A 81 26.11 -1.19 -16.63
CA LYS A 81 24.73 -1.03 -16.14
C LYS A 81 24.46 -2.04 -15.03
N SER A 82 24.27 -1.54 -13.81
CA SER A 82 24.06 -2.39 -12.64
C SER A 82 22.97 -3.41 -12.96
N ARG A 83 23.06 -4.63 -12.43
CA ARG A 83 21.98 -5.64 -12.59
C ARG A 83 20.59 -5.07 -12.25
N SER A 84 20.56 -4.06 -11.38
CA SER A 84 19.34 -3.28 -11.08
C SER A 84 18.86 -2.43 -12.26
N GLU A 85 19.73 -1.72 -12.96
CA GLU A 85 19.37 -0.86 -14.11
C GLU A 85 18.86 -1.67 -15.31
N ILE A 86 19.42 -2.87 -15.54
CA ILE A 86 18.94 -3.78 -16.58
C ILE A 86 17.52 -4.27 -16.24
N ALA A 87 17.30 -4.69 -14.99
CA ALA A 87 15.98 -5.09 -14.51
C ALA A 87 14.99 -3.93 -14.59
N ASP A 88 15.40 -2.71 -14.23
CA ASP A 88 14.56 -1.51 -14.26
C ASP A 88 14.11 -1.18 -15.69
N THR A 89 14.97 -1.37 -16.69
CA THR A 89 14.63 -1.16 -18.10
C THR A 89 13.45 -2.04 -18.54
N ILE A 90 13.41 -3.29 -18.07
CA ILE A 90 12.33 -4.24 -18.39
C ILE A 90 11.08 -3.92 -17.57
N LEU A 91 11.25 -3.65 -16.28
CA LEU A 91 10.14 -3.52 -15.33
C LEU A 91 9.43 -2.16 -15.38
N THR A 92 10.10 -1.12 -15.88
CA THR A 92 9.52 0.23 -16.03
C THR A 92 9.03 0.51 -17.45
N HIS A 93 9.20 -0.43 -18.37
CA HIS A 93 8.73 -0.27 -19.75
C HIS A 93 7.20 -0.08 -19.78
N LYS A 94 6.73 0.87 -20.60
CA LYS A 94 5.34 1.33 -20.65
C LYS A 94 4.28 0.21 -20.77
N TRP A 95 4.63 -0.88 -21.44
CA TRP A 95 3.73 -2.03 -21.67
C TRP A 95 4.19 -3.30 -20.93
N LEU A 96 5.50 -3.54 -20.87
CA LEU A 96 6.07 -4.75 -20.25
C LEU A 96 6.01 -4.67 -18.72
N GLY A 97 6.21 -3.48 -18.13
CA GLY A 97 6.08 -3.27 -16.70
C GLY A 97 4.71 -3.62 -16.15
N PRO A 98 3.61 -3.04 -16.69
CA PRO A 98 2.26 -3.39 -16.27
C PRO A 98 1.92 -4.88 -16.51
N LEU A 99 2.38 -5.46 -17.63
CA LEU A 99 2.16 -6.87 -17.93
C LEU A 99 2.86 -7.80 -16.93
N ILE A 100 4.11 -7.52 -16.58
CA ILE A 100 4.86 -8.28 -15.57
C ILE A 100 4.18 -8.12 -14.21
N PHE A 101 3.75 -6.92 -13.85
CA PHE A 101 3.03 -6.67 -12.61
C PHE A 101 1.72 -7.46 -12.52
N ILE A 102 0.90 -7.45 -13.57
CA ILE A 102 -0.35 -8.23 -13.63
C ILE A 102 -0.06 -9.73 -13.55
N THR A 103 0.94 -10.22 -14.28
CA THR A 103 1.34 -11.64 -14.25
C THR A 103 1.83 -12.06 -12.86
N LEU A 104 2.63 -11.22 -12.20
CA LEU A 104 3.12 -11.46 -10.85
C LEU A 104 1.96 -11.48 -9.85
N LEU A 105 1.04 -10.51 -9.94
CA LEU A 105 -0.13 -10.45 -9.09
C LEU A 105 -1.04 -11.67 -9.30
N TYR A 106 -1.24 -12.09 -10.56
CA TYR A 106 -1.94 -13.32 -10.91
C TYR A 106 -1.28 -14.54 -10.28
N GLY A 107 0.05 -14.66 -10.34
CA GLY A 107 0.79 -15.76 -9.71
C GLY A 107 0.60 -15.80 -8.19
N ILE A 108 0.63 -14.63 -7.53
CA ILE A 108 0.37 -14.50 -6.09
C ILE A 108 -1.05 -14.96 -5.77
N PHE A 109 -2.06 -14.46 -6.50
CA PHE A 109 -3.45 -14.86 -6.31
C PHE A 109 -3.66 -16.36 -6.54
N GLN A 110 -3.10 -16.90 -7.62
CA GLN A 110 -3.19 -18.32 -7.94
C GLN A 110 -2.59 -19.18 -6.82
N SER A 111 -1.44 -18.78 -6.27
CA SER A 111 -0.82 -19.46 -5.14
C SER A 111 -1.70 -19.37 -3.88
N ILE A 112 -2.24 -18.21 -3.56
CA ILE A 112 -3.13 -18.02 -2.40
C ILE A 112 -4.42 -18.83 -2.52
N PHE A 113 -5.01 -18.95 -3.71
CA PHE A 113 -6.30 -19.63 -3.90
C PHE A 113 -6.18 -21.12 -4.22
N THR A 114 -5.06 -21.57 -4.77
CA THR A 114 -4.87 -22.98 -5.18
C THR A 114 -3.93 -23.72 -4.25
N TRP A 115 -2.87 -23.07 -3.78
CA TRP A 115 -1.87 -23.75 -2.94
C TRP A 115 -2.20 -23.65 -1.47
N ALA A 116 -2.85 -22.56 -1.03
CA ALA A 116 -3.27 -22.45 0.36
C ALA A 116 -4.46 -23.38 0.69
N THR A 117 -5.27 -23.81 -0.29
CA THR A 117 -6.41 -24.72 -0.03
C THR A 117 -5.98 -26.08 0.50
N VAL A 118 -4.84 -26.61 0.03
CA VAL A 118 -4.30 -27.90 0.49
C VAL A 118 -4.07 -27.92 2.02
N PRO A 119 -3.27 -27.01 2.62
CA PRO A 119 -3.12 -26.97 4.07
C PRO A 119 -4.41 -26.54 4.79
N MET A 120 -5.29 -25.75 4.16
CA MET A 120 -6.60 -25.44 4.74
C MET A 120 -7.47 -26.68 4.94
N GLU A 121 -7.54 -27.56 3.94
CA GLU A 121 -8.29 -28.82 4.01
C GLU A 121 -7.68 -29.79 5.02
N TRP A 122 -6.35 -29.85 5.14
CA TRP A 122 -5.70 -30.66 6.17
C TRP A 122 -6.07 -30.19 7.59
N ILE A 123 -6.07 -28.88 7.81
CA ILE A 123 -6.49 -28.30 9.09
C ILE A 123 -7.99 -28.56 9.33
N ALA A 124 -8.83 -28.34 8.32
CA ALA A 124 -10.28 -28.57 8.44
C ALA A 124 -10.58 -30.04 8.78
N THR A 125 -9.92 -30.98 8.12
CA THR A 125 -10.06 -32.42 8.36
C THR A 125 -9.55 -32.80 9.75
N GLY A 126 -8.38 -32.28 10.15
CA GLY A 126 -7.80 -32.51 11.48
C GLY A 126 -8.71 -31.99 12.60
N MET A 127 -9.26 -30.80 12.45
CA MET A 127 -10.22 -30.22 13.39
C MET A 127 -11.55 -30.99 13.41
N GLY A 128 -11.98 -31.51 12.25
CA GLY A 128 -13.15 -32.40 12.16
C GLY A 128 -12.96 -33.71 12.91
N TYR A 129 -11.80 -34.35 12.79
CA TYR A 129 -11.47 -35.55 13.58
C TYR A 129 -11.43 -35.26 15.08
N PHE A 130 -10.84 -34.12 15.46
CA PHE A 130 -10.80 -33.70 16.86
C PHE A 130 -12.19 -33.41 17.43
N GLY A 131 -13.05 -32.72 16.68
CA GLY A 131 -14.44 -32.49 17.06
C GLY A 131 -15.23 -33.79 17.24
N ASN A 132 -15.11 -34.72 16.29
CA ASN A 132 -15.76 -36.04 16.39
C ASN A 132 -15.24 -36.87 17.56
N TYR A 133 -13.95 -36.78 17.88
CA TYR A 133 -13.37 -37.43 19.05
C TYR A 133 -13.96 -36.87 20.35
N CYS A 134 -14.12 -35.55 20.46
CA CYS A 134 -14.76 -34.90 21.60
C CYS A 134 -16.25 -35.31 21.75
N ILE A 135 -16.99 -35.44 20.65
CA ILE A 135 -18.39 -35.91 20.67
C ILE A 135 -18.50 -37.33 21.23
N ARG A 136 -17.53 -38.20 20.96
CA ARG A 136 -17.54 -39.60 21.45
C ARG A 136 -17.25 -39.72 22.95
N ILE A 137 -16.51 -38.76 23.51
CA ILE A 137 -16.09 -38.79 24.93
C ILE A 137 -17.08 -38.03 25.82
N LEU A 138 -17.64 -36.93 25.34
CA LEU A 138 -18.56 -36.12 26.13
C LEU A 138 -20.01 -36.64 26.04
N PRO A 139 -20.72 -36.76 27.17
CA PRO A 139 -22.16 -37.02 27.16
C PRO A 139 -22.92 -35.89 26.46
N GLY A 140 -24.06 -36.23 25.85
CA GLY A 140 -24.91 -35.25 25.18
C GLY A 140 -25.39 -34.15 26.11
N GLY A 141 -25.32 -32.90 25.67
CA GLY A 141 -25.77 -31.74 26.43
C GLY A 141 -25.23 -30.43 25.88
N ILE A 142 -25.74 -29.32 26.41
CA ILE A 142 -25.39 -27.94 25.99
C ILE A 142 -23.87 -27.68 26.10
N LEU A 143 -23.21 -28.27 27.09
CA LEU A 143 -21.75 -28.17 27.28
C LEU A 143 -20.96 -28.82 26.13
N ARG A 144 -21.41 -29.96 25.62
CA ARG A 144 -20.79 -30.64 24.47
C ARG A 144 -20.95 -29.79 23.22
N ASP A 145 -22.17 -29.32 22.98
CA ASP A 145 -22.50 -28.53 21.80
C ASP A 145 -21.72 -27.20 21.81
N LEU A 146 -21.63 -26.52 22.96
CA LEU A 146 -20.79 -25.32 23.13
C LEU A 146 -19.31 -25.60 22.85
N LEU A 147 -18.78 -26.71 23.37
CA LEU A 147 -17.36 -27.02 23.26
C LEU A 147 -16.99 -27.42 21.82
N VAL A 148 -17.82 -28.21 21.16
CA VAL A 148 -17.57 -28.71 19.80
C VAL A 148 -17.95 -27.68 18.74
N GLU A 149 -19.18 -27.17 18.78
CA GLU A 149 -19.70 -26.28 17.74
C GLU A 149 -19.36 -24.81 18.01
N GLY A 150 -19.20 -24.40 19.27
CA GLY A 150 -18.79 -23.05 19.62
C GLY A 150 -17.27 -22.88 19.60
N VAL A 151 -16.56 -23.64 20.44
CA VAL A 151 -15.12 -23.44 20.67
C VAL A 151 -14.25 -24.14 19.64
N ILE A 152 -14.40 -25.46 19.44
CA ILE A 152 -13.56 -26.23 18.50
C ILE A 152 -13.79 -25.73 17.07
N SER A 153 -15.03 -25.51 16.65
CA SER A 153 -15.35 -24.89 15.35
C SER A 153 -14.76 -23.49 15.22
N GLY A 154 -14.87 -22.65 16.28
CA GLY A 154 -14.30 -21.29 16.28
C GLY A 154 -12.78 -21.28 16.14
N VAL A 155 -12.07 -22.16 16.88
CA VAL A 155 -10.62 -22.36 16.74
C VAL A 155 -10.28 -22.89 15.35
N GLY A 156 -11.08 -23.82 14.83
CA GLY A 156 -10.92 -24.38 13.49
C GLY A 156 -10.99 -23.31 12.42
N ALA A 157 -11.99 -22.42 12.49
CA ALA A 157 -12.11 -21.29 11.57
C ALA A 157 -10.86 -20.41 11.57
N ILE A 158 -10.29 -20.09 12.74
CA ILE A 158 -9.07 -19.28 12.86
C ILE A 158 -7.87 -19.97 12.20
N LEU A 159 -7.70 -21.27 12.46
CA LEU A 159 -6.58 -22.05 11.93
C LEU A 159 -6.70 -22.26 10.42
N ILE A 160 -7.91 -22.43 9.89
CA ILE A 160 -8.16 -22.55 8.44
C ILE A 160 -7.74 -21.27 7.72
N PHE A 161 -7.92 -20.07 8.27
CA PHE A 161 -7.47 -18.85 7.59
C PHE A 161 -5.96 -18.60 7.67
N LEU A 162 -5.23 -19.29 8.56
CA LEU A 162 -3.82 -19.02 8.81
C LEU A 162 -2.91 -19.31 7.58
N PRO A 163 -3.00 -20.47 6.89
CA PRO A 163 -2.19 -20.73 5.70
C PRO A 163 -2.34 -19.66 4.63
N GLN A 164 -3.57 -19.24 4.34
CA GLN A 164 -3.85 -18.25 3.30
C GLN A 164 -3.18 -16.90 3.60
N ILE A 165 -3.19 -16.47 4.86
CA ILE A 165 -2.52 -15.24 5.31
C ILE A 165 -1.00 -15.41 5.26
N LEU A 166 -0.46 -16.56 5.63
CA LEU A 166 0.99 -16.81 5.57
C LEU A 166 1.51 -16.76 4.12
N PHE A 167 0.81 -17.37 3.17
CA PHE A 167 1.19 -17.27 1.75
C PHE A 167 1.17 -15.82 1.26
N LEU A 168 0.12 -15.07 1.59
CA LEU A 168 0.05 -13.66 1.21
C LEU A 168 1.17 -12.83 1.84
N MET A 169 1.44 -13.01 3.14
CA MET A 169 2.53 -12.32 3.82
C MET A 169 3.89 -12.73 3.23
N PHE A 170 4.06 -13.97 2.79
CA PHE A 170 5.30 -14.45 2.19
C PHE A 170 5.61 -13.72 0.90
N PHE A 171 4.64 -13.67 -0.03
CA PHE A 171 4.81 -12.93 -1.27
C PHE A 171 4.99 -11.44 -1.02
N MET A 172 4.25 -10.85 -0.08
CA MET A 172 4.42 -9.44 0.26
C MET A 172 5.79 -9.12 0.83
N THR A 173 6.31 -9.93 1.76
CA THR A 173 7.65 -9.75 2.30
C THR A 173 8.71 -9.90 1.20
N ILE A 174 8.55 -10.83 0.26
CA ILE A 174 9.46 -10.95 -0.89
C ILE A 174 9.44 -9.69 -1.76
N LEU A 175 8.27 -9.15 -2.09
CA LEU A 175 8.15 -7.93 -2.90
C LEU A 175 8.73 -6.70 -2.18
N GLU A 176 8.58 -6.64 -0.85
CA GLU A 176 9.12 -5.59 0.01
C GLU A 176 10.65 -5.67 0.07
N ASP A 177 11.20 -6.83 0.45
CA ASP A 177 12.64 -7.04 0.63
C ASP A 177 13.41 -6.96 -0.69
N THR A 178 12.80 -7.31 -1.83
CA THR A 178 13.42 -7.15 -3.15
C THR A 178 13.47 -5.70 -3.64
N GLY A 179 12.70 -4.79 -3.02
CA GLY A 179 12.55 -3.41 -3.49
C GLY A 179 11.69 -3.27 -4.74
N TYR A 180 10.98 -4.33 -5.17
CA TYR A 180 10.05 -4.23 -6.30
C TYR A 180 8.87 -3.29 -6.00
N MET A 181 8.46 -3.19 -4.72
CA MET A 181 7.39 -2.28 -4.28
C MET A 181 7.62 -0.82 -4.68
N ALA A 182 8.86 -0.32 -4.62
CA ALA A 182 9.18 1.07 -4.98
C ALA A 182 8.93 1.34 -6.48
N ARG A 183 9.21 0.35 -7.34
CA ARG A 183 9.04 0.44 -8.80
C ARG A 183 7.59 0.37 -9.22
N VAL A 184 6.82 -0.50 -8.59
CA VAL A 184 5.36 -0.58 -8.79
C VAL A 184 4.71 0.74 -8.43
N ALA A 185 5.11 1.34 -7.30
CA ALA A 185 4.60 2.65 -6.88
C ALA A 185 4.94 3.74 -7.91
N PHE A 186 6.17 3.77 -8.44
CA PHE A 186 6.58 4.69 -9.50
C PHE A 186 5.76 4.49 -10.79
N MET A 187 5.62 3.26 -11.26
CA MET A 187 4.87 2.93 -12.48
C MET A 187 3.40 3.35 -12.40
N MET A 188 2.81 3.21 -11.22
CA MET A 188 1.38 3.47 -10.99
C MET A 188 1.08 4.88 -10.47
N ASP A 189 2.11 5.69 -10.22
CA ASP A 189 1.97 7.05 -9.70
C ASP A 189 1.09 7.91 -10.60
N ARG A 190 1.32 7.87 -11.92
CA ARG A 190 0.53 8.65 -12.90
C ARG A 190 -0.97 8.32 -12.85
N LEU A 191 -1.34 7.06 -12.56
CA LEU A 191 -2.74 6.66 -12.44
C LEU A 191 -3.33 7.17 -11.12
N MET A 192 -2.60 7.01 -10.02
CA MET A 192 -3.05 7.45 -8.69
C MET A 192 -3.16 8.96 -8.54
N ASN A 193 -2.22 9.70 -9.12
CA ASN A 193 -2.26 11.16 -9.10
C ASN A 193 -3.53 11.72 -9.75
N LYS A 194 -4.10 11.03 -10.77
CA LYS A 194 -5.38 11.43 -11.37
C LYS A 194 -6.57 11.30 -10.41
N ILE A 195 -6.48 10.38 -9.45
CA ILE A 195 -7.51 10.12 -8.43
C ILE A 195 -7.25 10.97 -7.17
N GLY A 196 -6.10 11.64 -7.09
CA GLY A 196 -5.68 12.43 -5.93
C GLY A 196 -5.04 11.60 -4.82
N LEU A 197 -4.40 10.49 -5.19
CA LEU A 197 -3.66 9.58 -4.31
C LEU A 197 -2.18 9.51 -4.72
N HIS A 198 -1.32 9.13 -3.77
CA HIS A 198 0.08 8.82 -4.05
C HIS A 198 0.24 7.51 -4.83
N GLY A 199 1.27 7.38 -5.67
CA GLY A 199 1.67 6.08 -6.24
C GLY A 199 1.96 4.99 -5.18
N LYS A 200 2.43 5.39 -3.98
CA LYS A 200 2.62 4.48 -2.82
C LYS A 200 1.31 3.84 -2.34
N SER A 201 0.15 4.42 -2.67
CA SER A 201 -1.18 3.91 -2.28
C SER A 201 -1.62 2.69 -3.10
N VAL A 202 -1.05 2.47 -4.30
CA VAL A 202 -1.40 1.33 -5.15
C VAL A 202 -1.12 0.01 -4.47
N LEU A 203 0.00 -0.08 -3.77
CA LEU A 203 0.41 -1.31 -3.12
C LEU A 203 -0.59 -1.73 -2.03
N PRO A 204 -0.95 -0.87 -1.05
CA PRO A 204 -2.04 -1.15 -0.13
C PRO A 204 -3.33 -1.54 -0.85
N LEU A 205 -3.77 -0.77 -1.85
CA LEU A 205 -5.03 -1.03 -2.58
C LEU A 205 -5.04 -2.41 -3.25
N MET A 206 -3.98 -2.76 -3.96
CA MET A 206 -3.83 -4.07 -4.61
C MET A 206 -3.73 -5.21 -3.59
N SER A 207 -3.03 -4.99 -2.49
CA SER A 207 -3.03 -5.93 -1.35
C SER A 207 -4.43 -6.12 -0.76
N GLY A 208 -5.22 -5.05 -0.70
CA GLY A 208 -6.59 -5.03 -0.18
C GLY A 208 -7.56 -5.94 -0.94
N TYR A 209 -7.38 -6.09 -2.26
CA TYR A 209 -8.14 -7.06 -3.07
C TYR A 209 -7.90 -8.50 -2.62
N ALA A 210 -6.69 -8.82 -2.16
CA ALA A 210 -6.42 -10.13 -1.60
C ALA A 210 -6.93 -10.22 -0.17
N CYS A 211 -6.50 -9.29 0.70
CA CYS A 211 -6.96 -9.19 2.07
C CYS A 211 -6.85 -7.75 2.59
N ALA A 212 -7.94 -7.25 3.17
CA ALA A 212 -8.02 -5.88 3.70
C ALA A 212 -7.04 -5.64 4.86
N ILE A 213 -6.78 -6.65 5.72
CA ILE A 213 -5.93 -6.52 6.91
C ILE A 213 -4.48 -6.09 6.55
N PRO A 214 -3.73 -6.86 5.74
CA PRO A 214 -2.38 -6.48 5.29
C PRO A 214 -2.41 -5.25 4.38
N GLY A 215 -3.46 -5.05 3.58
CA GLY A 215 -3.63 -3.82 2.81
C GLY A 215 -3.64 -2.59 3.71
N ILE A 216 -4.43 -2.60 4.79
CA ILE A 216 -4.48 -1.51 5.77
C ILE A 216 -3.13 -1.34 6.46
N MET A 217 -2.46 -2.42 6.88
CA MET A 217 -1.14 -2.33 7.49
C MET A 217 -0.07 -1.75 6.55
N ALA A 218 -0.15 -2.04 5.24
CA ALA A 218 0.79 -1.53 4.25
C ALA A 218 0.66 -0.01 4.04
N THR A 219 -0.48 0.60 4.39
CA THR A 219 -0.68 2.06 4.28
C THR A 219 0.29 2.86 5.14
N ARG A 220 0.96 2.24 6.14
CA ARG A 220 2.01 2.89 6.95
C ARG A 220 3.18 3.44 6.12
N THR A 221 3.36 2.96 4.89
CA THR A 221 4.41 3.39 3.97
C THR A 221 4.10 4.72 3.27
N ILE A 222 2.86 5.21 3.38
CA ILE A 222 2.41 6.49 2.82
C ILE A 222 2.75 7.60 3.82
N ASP A 223 3.60 8.53 3.41
CA ASP A 223 4.09 9.62 4.29
C ASP A 223 3.00 10.65 4.56
N ASN A 224 2.19 10.97 3.55
CA ASN A 224 1.12 11.94 3.66
C ASN A 224 -0.06 11.35 4.45
N TRP A 225 -0.40 11.97 5.58
CA TRP A 225 -1.47 11.51 6.45
C TRP A 225 -2.84 11.50 5.75
N LYS A 226 -3.12 12.49 4.88
CA LYS A 226 -4.38 12.58 4.12
C LYS A 226 -4.52 11.39 3.17
N GLU A 227 -3.49 11.12 2.37
CA GLU A 227 -3.50 10.02 1.40
C GLU A 227 -3.55 8.67 2.10
N ARG A 228 -2.85 8.54 3.24
CA ARG A 228 -2.92 7.36 4.10
C ARG A 228 -4.35 7.12 4.61
N LEU A 229 -5.01 8.16 5.12
CA LEU A 229 -6.38 8.07 5.62
C LEU A 229 -7.37 7.67 4.52
N ILE A 230 -7.29 8.31 3.35
CA ILE A 230 -8.15 7.98 2.20
C ILE A 230 -7.96 6.51 1.81
N THR A 231 -6.72 6.05 1.75
CA THR A 231 -6.41 4.66 1.40
C THR A 231 -7.00 3.68 2.42
N ILE A 232 -6.87 3.96 3.72
CA ILE A 232 -7.46 3.13 4.79
C ILE A 232 -9.00 3.06 4.66
N LEU A 233 -9.66 4.17 4.35
CA LEU A 233 -11.13 4.24 4.18
C LEU A 233 -11.63 3.49 2.94
N VAL A 234 -10.85 3.50 1.87
CA VAL A 234 -11.24 2.94 0.57
C VAL A 234 -10.95 1.44 0.50
N LEU A 235 -9.95 0.95 1.23
CA LEU A 235 -9.55 -0.46 1.26
C LEU A 235 -10.71 -1.44 1.58
N PRO A 236 -11.56 -1.21 2.58
CA PRO A 236 -12.71 -2.09 2.87
C PRO A 236 -13.77 -2.13 1.76
N LEU A 237 -13.82 -1.15 0.86
CA LEU A 237 -14.77 -1.14 -0.26
C LEU A 237 -14.35 -2.10 -1.38
N MET A 238 -13.07 -2.49 -1.41
CA MET A 238 -12.58 -3.51 -2.32
C MET A 238 -13.07 -4.89 -1.86
N SER A 239 -13.54 -5.70 -2.81
CA SER A 239 -14.06 -7.03 -2.51
C SER A 239 -12.91 -8.02 -2.35
N CYS A 240 -12.71 -8.52 -1.12
CA CYS A 240 -11.71 -9.54 -0.81
C CYS A 240 -12.26 -10.97 -1.01
N SER A 241 -11.35 -11.95 -0.99
CA SER A 241 -11.66 -13.39 -1.10
C SER A 241 -12.78 -13.86 -0.17
N ALA A 242 -12.82 -13.33 1.06
CA ALA A 242 -13.81 -13.69 2.07
C ALA A 242 -15.25 -13.25 1.72
N ARG A 243 -15.43 -12.30 0.78
CA ARG A 243 -16.76 -11.90 0.30
C ARG A 243 -17.29 -12.78 -0.82
N LEU A 244 -16.42 -13.52 -1.51
CA LEU A 244 -16.84 -14.38 -2.63
C LEU A 244 -17.88 -15.43 -2.21
N PRO A 245 -17.75 -16.15 -1.09
CA PRO A 245 -18.77 -17.12 -0.66
C PRO A 245 -20.15 -16.49 -0.40
N ILE A 246 -20.18 -15.26 0.11
CA ILE A 246 -21.44 -14.55 0.37
C ILE A 246 -22.07 -14.12 -0.96
N TYR A 247 -21.26 -13.61 -1.89
CA TYR A 247 -21.74 -13.25 -3.22
C TYR A 247 -22.25 -14.48 -3.98
N THR A 248 -21.54 -15.60 -3.94
CA THR A 248 -21.98 -16.83 -4.62
C THR A 248 -23.26 -17.38 -4.00
N LEU A 249 -23.41 -17.35 -2.67
CA LEU A 249 -24.63 -17.78 -1.99
C LEU A 249 -25.82 -16.88 -2.35
N MET A 250 -25.65 -15.56 -2.30
CA MET A 250 -26.71 -14.61 -2.63
C MET A 250 -27.08 -14.65 -4.12
N ILE A 251 -26.10 -14.70 -5.02
CA ILE A 251 -26.31 -14.84 -6.46
C ILE A 251 -27.01 -16.18 -6.76
N GLY A 252 -26.58 -17.26 -6.11
CA GLY A 252 -27.20 -18.58 -6.27
C GLY A 252 -28.65 -18.63 -5.80
N ALA A 253 -28.99 -17.89 -4.73
CA ALA A 253 -30.33 -17.86 -4.17
C ALA A 253 -31.30 -16.97 -4.98
N PHE A 254 -30.86 -15.81 -5.46
CA PHE A 254 -31.74 -14.79 -6.05
C PHE A 254 -31.69 -14.71 -7.58
N ILE A 255 -30.61 -15.18 -8.23
CA ILE A 255 -30.40 -14.96 -9.67
C ILE A 255 -30.60 -16.26 -10.45
N PRO A 256 -31.57 -16.30 -11.39
CA PRO A 256 -31.84 -17.50 -12.15
C PRO A 256 -30.66 -17.86 -13.05
N ASN A 257 -30.37 -19.16 -13.15
CA ASN A 257 -29.31 -19.68 -13.99
C ASN A 257 -29.72 -19.66 -15.47
N LYS A 258 -29.63 -18.48 -16.10
CA LYS A 258 -29.91 -18.27 -17.54
C LYS A 258 -28.60 -18.04 -18.29
N PRO A 259 -28.34 -18.77 -19.39
CA PRO A 259 -27.22 -18.49 -20.28
C PRO A 259 -27.54 -17.25 -21.11
N VAL A 260 -26.66 -16.23 -21.08
CA VAL A 260 -26.84 -14.96 -21.80
C VAL A 260 -26.04 -14.94 -23.11
N LEU A 261 -25.09 -15.87 -23.31
CA LEU A 261 -24.24 -15.88 -24.50
C LEU A 261 -23.65 -17.26 -24.83
N SER A 262 -24.46 -18.33 -24.75
CA SER A 262 -24.09 -19.76 -24.98
C SER A 262 -22.92 -20.35 -24.15
N ILE A 263 -22.08 -19.50 -23.53
CA ILE A 263 -20.89 -19.82 -22.73
C ILE A 263 -20.93 -19.05 -21.39
N LEU A 264 -21.62 -17.89 -21.33
CA LEU A 264 -21.69 -17.03 -20.15
C LEU A 264 -23.04 -17.15 -19.43
N ASN A 265 -22.99 -17.49 -18.14
CA ASN A 265 -24.16 -17.50 -17.26
C ASN A 265 -24.42 -16.13 -16.63
N LEU A 266 -25.69 -15.79 -16.45
CA LEU A 266 -26.14 -14.55 -15.79
C LEU A 266 -25.53 -14.39 -14.38
N GLN A 267 -25.36 -15.49 -13.66
CA GLN A 267 -24.71 -15.52 -12.35
C GLN A 267 -23.24 -15.07 -12.41
N GLY A 268 -22.49 -15.54 -13.41
CA GLY A 268 -21.10 -15.15 -13.63
C GLY A 268 -20.97 -13.67 -13.99
N ILE A 269 -21.85 -13.17 -14.86
CA ILE A 269 -21.90 -11.74 -15.22
C ILE A 269 -22.19 -10.89 -13.97
N THR A 270 -23.13 -11.32 -13.13
CA THR A 270 -23.46 -10.57 -11.91
C THR A 270 -22.30 -10.54 -10.93
N MET A 271 -21.57 -11.65 -10.79
CA MET A 271 -20.37 -11.70 -9.95
C MET A 271 -19.29 -10.73 -10.42
N VAL A 272 -19.01 -10.70 -11.73
CA VAL A 272 -18.06 -9.74 -12.33
C VAL A 272 -18.55 -8.31 -12.11
N PHE A 273 -19.84 -8.05 -12.31
CA PHE A 273 -20.42 -6.73 -12.11
C PHE A 273 -20.29 -6.26 -10.66
N MET A 274 -20.61 -7.09 -9.66
CA MET A 274 -20.45 -6.74 -8.24
C MET A 274 -18.98 -6.46 -7.90
N TYR A 275 -18.04 -7.22 -8.48
CA TYR A 275 -16.62 -6.99 -8.29
C TYR A 275 -16.20 -5.62 -8.84
N PHE A 276 -16.54 -5.31 -10.10
CA PHE A 276 -16.26 -4.01 -10.71
C PHE A 276 -16.96 -2.85 -10.01
N LEU A 277 -18.19 -3.06 -9.53
CA LEU A 277 -18.94 -2.03 -8.82
C LEU A 277 -18.23 -1.63 -7.52
N GLY A 278 -17.71 -2.59 -6.75
CA GLY A 278 -16.94 -2.29 -5.54
C GLY A 278 -15.67 -1.47 -5.83
N THR A 279 -14.97 -1.79 -6.92
CA THR A 279 -13.70 -1.13 -7.28
C THR A 279 -13.92 0.27 -7.82
N ILE A 280 -14.94 0.45 -8.67
CA ILE A 280 -15.34 1.76 -9.18
C ILE A 280 -15.82 2.65 -8.03
N THR A 281 -16.65 2.11 -7.13
CA THR A 281 -17.16 2.85 -5.97
C THR A 281 -16.02 3.28 -5.04
N ALA A 282 -15.07 2.39 -4.77
CA ALA A 282 -13.84 2.68 -4.02
C ALA A 282 -13.06 3.85 -4.63
N MET A 283 -12.86 3.84 -5.95
CA MET A 283 -12.10 4.88 -6.67
C MET A 283 -12.85 6.23 -6.73
N ILE A 284 -14.17 6.20 -6.90
CA ILE A 284 -15.02 7.40 -6.86
C ILE A 284 -14.96 8.04 -5.47
N ILE A 285 -15.15 7.24 -4.41
CA ILE A 285 -15.10 7.73 -3.03
C ILE A 285 -13.70 8.28 -2.71
N ALA A 286 -12.64 7.61 -3.15
CA ALA A 286 -11.28 8.12 -3.02
C ALA A 286 -11.10 9.51 -3.66
N ALA A 287 -11.60 9.69 -4.89
CA ALA A 287 -11.53 10.95 -5.62
C ALA A 287 -12.40 12.05 -4.99
N ILE A 288 -13.55 11.71 -4.42
CA ILE A 288 -14.42 12.67 -3.71
C ILE A 288 -13.72 13.13 -2.42
N ILE A 289 -13.28 12.19 -1.57
CA ILE A 289 -12.62 12.52 -0.30
C ILE A 289 -11.32 13.28 -0.53
N SER A 290 -10.55 12.92 -1.57
CA SER A 290 -9.31 13.62 -1.92
C SER A 290 -9.54 15.07 -2.33
N ARG A 291 -10.71 15.40 -2.90
CA ARG A 291 -11.11 16.78 -3.21
C ARG A 291 -11.62 17.54 -1.99
N PHE A 292 -12.30 16.88 -1.05
CA PHE A 292 -12.87 17.51 0.14
C PHE A 292 -11.82 17.84 1.21
N ILE A 293 -10.86 16.95 1.46
CA ILE A 293 -9.82 17.17 2.47
C ILE A 293 -8.71 18.05 1.85
N LYS A 294 -8.50 19.28 2.34
CA LYS A 294 -7.42 20.17 1.86
C LYS A 294 -6.15 20.00 2.70
N GLU A 295 -5.02 19.75 2.04
CA GLU A 295 -3.67 19.68 2.63
C GLU A 295 -2.87 20.92 2.25
N ARG A 296 -2.02 21.44 3.14
CA ARG A 296 -1.16 22.63 2.88
C ARG A 296 0.16 22.32 2.17
N GLY A 297 0.35 21.12 1.62
CA GLY A 297 1.56 20.75 0.87
C GLY A 297 1.23 19.87 -0.34
N ARG A 298 1.94 20.07 -1.45
CA ARG A 298 2.00 19.07 -2.54
C ARG A 298 2.96 17.98 -2.10
N SER A 299 2.55 16.72 -2.15
CA SER A 299 3.47 15.59 -2.01
C SER A 299 4.47 15.67 -3.18
N SER A 300 5.67 16.18 -2.92
CA SER A 300 6.74 16.14 -3.91
C SER A 300 7.22 14.71 -3.99
N PHE A 301 6.87 14.00 -5.07
CA PHE A 301 7.30 12.62 -5.27
C PHE A 301 8.77 12.60 -5.68
N VAL A 302 9.66 12.67 -4.69
CA VAL A 302 11.09 12.37 -4.84
C VAL A 302 11.30 11.01 -4.19
N MET A 303 11.31 9.96 -5.01
CA MET A 303 11.58 8.60 -4.55
C MET A 303 12.96 8.17 -5.04
N GLU A 304 13.93 8.17 -4.13
CA GLU A 304 15.20 7.47 -4.32
C GLU A 304 14.88 5.98 -4.56
N MET A 305 15.14 5.47 -5.77
CA MET A 305 14.87 4.07 -6.08
C MET A 305 15.93 3.20 -5.42
N PRO A 306 15.58 2.32 -4.45
CA PRO A 306 16.56 1.48 -3.80
C PRO A 306 17.10 0.41 -4.78
N PRO A 307 18.38 0.01 -4.65
CA PRO A 307 18.93 -1.08 -5.46
C PRO A 307 18.22 -2.41 -5.15
N TYR A 308 18.18 -3.32 -6.13
CA TYR A 308 17.64 -4.67 -5.91
C TYR A 308 18.43 -5.40 -4.83
N ARG A 309 17.70 -5.96 -3.86
CA ARG A 309 18.28 -6.83 -2.82
C ARG A 309 17.69 -8.23 -2.94
N ILE A 310 18.51 -9.23 -2.62
CA ILE A 310 18.04 -10.61 -2.54
C ILE A 310 17.44 -10.79 -1.14
N PRO A 311 16.17 -11.23 -1.01
CA PRO A 311 15.54 -11.40 0.29
C PRO A 311 16.25 -12.52 1.07
N LEU A 312 16.61 -12.23 2.32
CA LEU A 312 17.22 -13.22 3.21
C LEU A 312 16.13 -14.18 3.69
N ALA A 313 16.22 -15.47 3.33
CA ALA A 313 15.22 -16.48 3.68
C ALA A 313 14.91 -16.52 5.20
N LEU A 314 15.92 -16.32 6.04
CA LEU A 314 15.77 -16.26 7.50
C LEU A 314 14.93 -15.06 7.97
N SER A 315 15.06 -13.91 7.30
CA SER A 315 14.26 -12.71 7.54
C SER A 315 12.80 -12.96 7.18
N VAL A 316 12.56 -13.54 5.99
CA VAL A 316 11.23 -13.87 5.50
C VAL A 316 10.53 -14.83 6.46
N PHE A 317 11.19 -15.93 6.85
CA PHE A 317 10.62 -16.90 7.78
C PHE A 317 10.31 -16.30 9.16
N ARG A 318 11.22 -15.46 9.70
CA ARG A 318 11.00 -14.79 10.98
C ARG A 318 9.82 -13.82 10.92
N GLN A 319 9.66 -13.07 9.82
CA GLN A 319 8.49 -12.20 9.61
C GLN A 319 7.21 -13.01 9.55
N LEU A 320 7.20 -14.11 8.79
CA LEU A 320 6.04 -14.99 8.67
C LEU A 320 5.60 -15.55 10.01
N PHE A 321 6.55 -16.08 10.79
CA PHE A 321 6.27 -16.65 12.09
C PHE A 321 5.70 -15.60 13.05
N ASN A 322 6.32 -14.41 13.12
CA ASN A 322 5.87 -13.34 13.99
C ASN A 322 4.48 -12.82 13.60
N ARG A 323 4.22 -12.62 12.30
CA ARG A 323 2.92 -12.16 11.81
C ARG A 323 1.84 -13.23 11.96
N GLY A 324 2.16 -14.50 11.71
CA GLY A 324 1.25 -15.62 11.94
C GLY A 324 0.85 -15.74 13.41
N LYS A 325 1.83 -15.65 14.33
CA LYS A 325 1.56 -15.64 15.78
C LYS A 325 0.67 -14.47 16.19
N LEU A 326 0.95 -13.26 15.69
CA LEU A 326 0.13 -12.07 15.95
C LEU A 326 -1.30 -12.24 15.45
N PHE A 327 -1.50 -12.85 14.27
CA PHE A 327 -2.82 -13.14 13.75
C PHE A 327 -3.61 -14.09 14.67
N VAL A 328 -3.00 -15.22 15.07
CA VAL A 328 -3.66 -16.20 15.95
C VAL A 328 -4.02 -15.58 17.31
N ILE A 329 -3.14 -14.76 17.90
CA ILE A 329 -3.39 -14.18 19.22
C ILE A 329 -4.40 -13.03 19.17
N ASN A 330 -4.29 -12.11 18.20
CA ASN A 330 -5.10 -10.90 18.18
C ASN A 330 -6.44 -11.13 17.49
N ALA A 331 -6.43 -11.66 16.26
CA ALA A 331 -7.66 -11.94 15.53
C ALA A 331 -8.39 -13.15 16.12
N GLY A 332 -7.64 -14.16 16.58
CA GLY A 332 -8.25 -15.38 17.14
C GLY A 332 -9.10 -15.13 18.38
N LYS A 333 -8.70 -14.21 19.27
CA LYS A 333 -9.53 -13.84 20.44
C LYS A 333 -10.89 -13.28 20.04
N ILE A 334 -10.90 -12.39 19.05
CA ILE A 334 -12.12 -11.73 18.56
C ILE A 334 -13.01 -12.74 17.84
N ILE A 335 -12.43 -13.54 16.93
CA ILE A 335 -13.19 -14.55 16.17
C ILE A 335 -13.77 -15.62 17.10
N MET A 336 -13.01 -16.08 18.10
CA MET A 336 -13.50 -17.04 19.09
C MET A 336 -14.68 -16.45 19.89
N ALA A 337 -14.58 -15.21 20.36
CA ALA A 337 -15.67 -14.55 21.08
C ALA A 337 -16.94 -14.45 20.20
N ILE A 338 -16.80 -14.03 18.95
CA ILE A 338 -17.93 -13.94 18.01
C ILE A 338 -18.50 -15.33 17.70
N SER A 339 -17.66 -16.36 17.53
CA SER A 339 -18.10 -17.74 17.29
C SER A 339 -18.99 -18.25 18.42
N ILE A 340 -18.60 -18.01 19.68
CA ILE A 340 -19.39 -18.40 20.85
C ILE A 340 -20.73 -17.65 20.89
N VAL A 341 -20.71 -16.34 20.60
CA VAL A 341 -21.93 -15.51 20.55
C VAL A 341 -22.87 -15.96 19.43
N LEU A 342 -22.33 -16.22 18.23
CA LEU A 342 -23.10 -16.70 17.09
C LEU A 342 -23.68 -18.09 17.34
N TRP A 343 -22.91 -18.99 17.94
CA TRP A 343 -23.40 -20.30 18.34
C TRP A 343 -24.55 -20.17 19.34
N PHE A 344 -24.43 -19.28 20.34
CA PHE A 344 -25.51 -19.03 21.30
C PHE A 344 -26.77 -18.49 20.61
N LEU A 345 -26.63 -17.50 19.73
CA LEU A 345 -27.75 -16.94 18.97
C LEU A 345 -28.38 -17.93 17.98
N ALA A 346 -27.60 -18.83 17.39
CA ALA A 346 -28.10 -19.86 16.49
C ALA A 346 -28.77 -21.02 17.24
N SER A 347 -28.32 -21.30 18.47
CA SER A 347 -28.85 -22.39 19.30
C SER A 347 -30.10 -21.99 20.09
N PHE A 348 -30.33 -20.70 20.33
CA PHE A 348 -31.43 -20.21 21.16
C PHE A 348 -32.31 -19.18 20.44
N PRO A 349 -33.65 -19.26 20.56
CA PRO A 349 -34.39 -20.25 21.34
C PRO A 349 -34.43 -21.61 20.63
N LYS A 350 -34.16 -22.70 21.38
CA LYS A 350 -34.52 -24.04 20.92
C LYS A 350 -36.05 -24.05 20.82
N SER A 351 -36.58 -24.02 19.61
CA SER A 351 -37.98 -24.35 19.38
C SER A 351 -38.18 -25.77 19.89
N GLU A 352 -38.90 -25.94 21.00
CA GLU A 352 -39.41 -27.24 21.40
C GLU A 352 -40.42 -27.71 20.35
N SER A 353 -39.93 -28.34 19.28
CA SER A 353 -40.75 -29.22 18.46
C SER A 353 -39.91 -30.34 17.88
N ASN A 354 -39.90 -31.45 18.63
CA ASN A 354 -39.52 -32.82 18.28
C ASN A 354 -38.04 -33.13 18.02
#